data_AF-A0A4P6P3I9-F1
#
_entry.id   AF-A0A4P6P3I9-F1
#
_cell.length_a   1.000
_cell.length_b   1.000
_cell.length_c   1.000
_cell.angle_alpha   90.00
_cell.angle_beta   90.00
_cell.angle_gamma   90.00
#
_symmetry.space_group_name_H-M   'P 1'
#
loop_
_entity.id
_entity.type
_entity.pdbx_description
1 polymer ?
#
loop_
_entity_poly.entity_id
_entity_poly.type
_entity_poly.pdbx_seq_one_letter_code
_entity_poly.pdbx_strand_id
1 'polypeptide(L)'
;MGLFTRFTDIINANLNSMLDKAEQPEKMIRLIIQEMEETLVEVRATAAKNIAEQKTLARKIGAVEKSITHWHGKAEVALEKGRDDLAKAALTQKHKYQAEQEQLHEENNQLTEFLTAVQDDAQRLQEKLNEAKRRQDALLLRQASAEVRLKVREKAAVYNIDEAIGKFERYQQKIDRIEAEVEAFDMTENKDLSAQISALEQDDNIELELAQMKKQAANG
;
A
#
# COMPACT_ATOMS: atom_id res chain seq x y z
N MET A 1 -4.05 33.30 4.05
CA MET A 1 -4.26 32.12 4.92
C MET A 1 -2.91 31.55 5.31
N GLY A 2 -2.62 31.46 6.61
CA GLY A 2 -1.37 30.89 7.11
C GLY A 2 -1.29 29.38 6.88
N LEU A 3 -0.08 28.83 6.85
CA LEU A 3 0.19 27.39 6.63
C LEU A 3 -0.55 26.49 7.63
N PHE A 4 -0.58 26.89 8.90
CA PHE A 4 -1.31 26.17 9.96
C PHE A 4 -2.82 26.12 9.76
N THR A 5 -3.42 27.19 9.22
CA THR A 5 -4.85 27.22 8.86
C THR A 5 -5.18 26.21 7.76
N ARG A 6 -4.36 26.15 6.70
CA ARG A 6 -4.56 25.17 5.60
C ARG A 6 -4.39 23.75 6.10
N PHE A 7 -3.36 23.52 6.90
CA PHE A 7 -3.09 22.24 7.53
C PHE A 7 -4.27 21.74 8.39
N THR A 8 -4.81 22.61 9.26
CA THR A 8 -5.97 22.26 10.10
C THR A 8 -7.23 22.03 9.28
N ASP A 9 -7.45 22.79 8.21
CA ASP A 9 -8.55 22.56 7.27
C ASP A 9 -8.43 21.18 6.59
N ILE A 10 -7.22 20.77 6.20
CA ILE A 10 -6.96 19.47 5.55
C ILE A 10 -7.16 18.30 6.51
N ILE A 11 -6.70 18.40 7.76
CA ILE A 11 -6.88 17.33 8.76
C ILE A 11 -8.36 17.15 9.12
N ASN A 12 -9.08 18.26 9.25
CA ASN A 12 -10.49 18.25 9.60
C ASN A 12 -11.39 17.98 8.39
N ALA A 13 -10.86 18.05 7.17
CA ALA A 13 -11.60 17.75 5.96
C ALA A 13 -12.11 16.31 5.95
N ASN A 14 -13.42 16.17 5.76
CA ASN A 14 -14.00 14.89 5.43
C ASN A 14 -13.81 14.64 3.93
N LEU A 15 -12.78 13.85 3.60
CA LEU A 15 -12.45 13.43 2.25
C LEU A 15 -13.66 12.87 1.47
N ASN A 16 -14.60 12.17 2.13
CA ASN A 16 -15.81 11.69 1.44
C ASN A 16 -16.66 12.86 0.94
N SER A 17 -16.96 13.80 1.83
CA SER A 17 -17.81 14.95 1.51
C SER A 17 -17.23 15.85 0.41
N MET A 18 -15.90 15.92 0.31
CA MET A 18 -15.21 16.66 -0.75
C MET A 18 -15.28 15.93 -2.10
N LEU A 19 -15.10 14.60 -2.09
CA LEU A 19 -15.16 13.78 -3.30
C LEU A 19 -16.59 13.65 -3.85
N ASP A 20 -17.60 13.57 -2.96
CA ASP A 20 -19.01 13.43 -3.34
C ASP A 20 -19.55 14.66 -4.06
N LYS A 21 -18.97 15.84 -3.81
CA LYS A 21 -19.35 17.11 -4.43
C LYS A 21 -18.48 17.47 -5.64
N ALA A 22 -17.42 16.71 -5.91
CA ALA A 22 -16.49 17.02 -6.98
C ALA A 22 -17.01 16.48 -8.32
N GLU A 23 -17.05 17.33 -9.34
CA GLU A 23 -17.35 16.91 -10.72
C GLU A 23 -16.30 15.94 -11.27
N GLN A 24 -15.04 16.08 -10.82
CA GLN A 24 -13.91 15.26 -11.24
C GLN A 24 -13.14 14.74 -10.01
N PRO A 25 -13.64 13.69 -9.32
CA PRO A 25 -13.09 13.21 -8.05
C PRO A 25 -11.63 12.73 -8.18
N GLU A 26 -11.23 12.20 -9.33
CA GLU A 26 -9.85 11.76 -9.61
C GLU A 26 -8.83 12.91 -9.64
N LYS A 27 -9.21 14.05 -10.21
CA LYS A 27 -8.34 15.24 -10.22
C LYS A 27 -8.31 15.88 -8.85
N MET A 28 -9.47 15.96 -8.19
CA MET A 28 -9.58 16.54 -6.86
C MET A 28 -8.71 15.80 -5.85
N ILE A 29 -8.78 14.46 -5.82
CA ILE A 29 -7.97 13.68 -4.87
C ILE A 29 -6.47 13.80 -5.13
N ARG A 30 -6.07 13.91 -6.39
CA ARG A 30 -4.67 14.12 -6.77
C ARG A 30 -4.14 15.47 -6.27
N LEU A 31 -4.94 16.52 -6.41
CA LEU A 31 -4.60 17.86 -5.90
C LEU A 31 -4.50 17.87 -4.37
N ILE A 32 -5.42 17.21 -3.67
CA ILE A 32 -5.37 17.08 -2.21
C ILE A 32 -4.11 16.35 -1.77
N ILE A 33 -3.77 15.23 -2.42
CA ILE A 33 -2.53 14.47 -2.14
C ILE A 33 -1.30 15.37 -2.32
N GLN A 34 -1.24 16.12 -3.42
CA GLN A 34 -0.14 17.03 -3.69
C GLN A 34 -0.02 18.12 -2.60
N GLU A 35 -1.13 18.78 -2.25
CA GLU A 35 -1.15 19.82 -1.23
C GLU A 35 -0.72 19.29 0.15
N MET A 36 -1.13 18.07 0.48
CA MET A 36 -0.69 17.37 1.70
C MET A 36 0.81 17.05 1.69
N GLU A 37 1.35 16.61 0.56
CA GLU A 37 2.78 16.34 0.40
C GLU A 37 3.61 17.62 0.53
N GLU A 38 3.20 18.70 -0.13
CA GLU A 38 3.82 20.02 -0.03
C GLU A 38 3.80 20.54 1.42
N THR A 39 2.63 20.46 2.07
CA THR A 39 2.48 20.88 3.47
C THR A 39 3.39 20.07 4.40
N LEU A 40 3.52 18.75 4.18
CA LEU A 40 4.39 17.90 4.98
C LEU A 40 5.87 18.28 4.83
N VAL A 41 6.30 18.68 3.62
CA VAL A 41 7.66 19.18 3.37
C VAL A 41 7.91 20.48 4.13
N GLU A 42 6.97 21.42 4.09
CA GLU A 42 7.07 22.69 4.81
C GLU A 42 7.10 22.51 6.34
N VAL A 43 6.26 21.60 6.86
CA VAL A 43 6.24 21.23 8.28
C VAL A 43 7.61 20.67 8.69
N ARG A 44 8.19 19.76 7.90
CA ARG A 44 9.53 19.19 8.15
C ARG A 44 10.63 20.26 8.10
N ALA A 45 10.59 21.17 7.14
CA ALA A 45 11.55 22.28 7.06
C ALA A 45 11.47 23.19 8.29
N THR A 46 10.25 23.52 8.73
CA THR A 46 10.00 24.30 9.93
C THR A 46 10.49 23.58 11.19
N ALA A 47 10.21 22.28 11.32
CA ALA A 47 10.70 21.46 12.43
C ALA A 47 12.24 21.42 12.44
N ALA A 48 12.89 21.23 11.29
CA ALA A 48 14.35 21.20 11.19
C ALA A 48 14.99 22.52 11.66
N LYS A 49 14.42 23.66 11.28
CA LYS A 49 14.87 24.98 11.74
C LYS A 49 14.77 25.10 13.27
N ASN A 50 13.63 24.70 13.85
CA ASN A 50 13.41 24.77 15.29
C ASN A 50 14.28 23.78 16.08
N ILE A 51 14.58 22.59 15.53
CA ILE A 51 15.54 21.66 16.12
C ILE A 51 16.96 22.26 16.14
N ALA A 52 17.34 22.99 15.09
CA ALA A 52 18.63 23.69 15.07
C ALA A 52 18.70 24.80 16.13
N GLU A 53 17.61 25.54 16.33
CA GLU A 53 17.49 26.54 17.41
C GLU A 53 17.58 25.87 18.79
N GLN A 54 16.87 24.76 19.00
CA GLN A 54 16.92 23.98 20.25
C GLN A 54 18.34 23.50 20.56
N LYS A 55 19.08 23.02 19.56
CA LYS A 55 20.51 22.66 19.72
C LYS A 55 21.38 23.86 20.09
N THR A 56 21.05 25.04 19.57
CA THR A 56 21.76 26.28 19.90
C THR A 56 21.47 26.69 21.35
N LEU A 57 20.21 26.62 21.80
CA LEU A 57 19.82 26.84 23.20
C LEU A 57 20.51 25.85 24.14
N ALA A 58 20.52 24.56 23.81
CA ALA A 58 21.20 23.54 24.62
C ALA A 58 22.71 23.83 24.78
N ARG A 59 23.38 24.33 23.73
CA ARG A 59 24.79 24.76 23.84
C ARG A 59 24.96 25.98 24.72
N LYS A 60 24.06 26.97 24.64
CA LYS A 60 24.06 28.15 25.52
C LYS A 60 23.86 27.76 26.97
N ILE A 61 22.87 26.91 27.27
CA ILE A 61 22.63 26.36 28.61
C ILE A 61 23.91 25.71 29.15
N GLY A 62 24.55 24.83 28.38
CA GLY A 62 25.80 24.19 28.81
C GLY A 62 26.97 25.17 29.02
N ALA A 63 27.00 26.32 28.34
CA ALA A 63 28.00 27.36 28.56
C ALA A 63 27.72 28.17 29.85
N VAL A 64 26.45 28.45 30.13
CA VAL A 64 26.00 29.11 31.35
C VAL A 64 26.25 28.21 32.56
N GLU A 65 25.96 26.91 32.47
CA GLU A 65 26.27 25.92 33.51
C GLU A 65 27.75 25.90 33.88
N LYS A 66 28.64 25.93 32.89
CA LYS A 66 30.09 26.04 33.13
C LYS A 66 30.46 27.36 33.82
N SER A 67 29.76 28.44 33.51
CA SER A 67 29.97 29.73 34.16
C SER A 67 29.51 29.71 35.62
N ILE A 68 28.38 29.06 35.91
CA ILE A 68 27.86 28.86 37.27
C ILE A 68 28.86 28.05 38.11
N THR A 69 29.37 26.93 37.59
CA THR A 69 30.35 26.10 38.31
C THR A 69 31.67 26.85 38.52
N HIS A 70 32.12 27.61 37.52
CA HIS A 70 33.32 28.44 37.63
C HIS A 70 33.21 29.51 38.72
N TRP A 71 32.09 30.25 38.76
CA TRP A 71 31.88 31.26 39.80
C TRP A 71 31.67 30.65 41.17
N HIS A 72 31.09 29.46 41.24
CA HIS A 72 30.98 28.71 42.48
C HIS A 72 32.37 28.34 43.04
N GLY A 73 33.25 27.75 42.23
CA GLY A 73 34.61 27.41 42.65
C GLY A 73 35.44 28.66 43.03
N LYS A 74 35.26 29.78 42.33
CA LYS A 74 35.87 31.06 42.74
C LYS A 74 35.41 31.54 44.10
N ALA A 75 34.14 31.36 44.44
CA ALA A 75 33.61 31.70 45.76
C ALA A 75 34.23 30.81 46.85
N GLU A 76 34.37 29.51 46.59
CA GLU A 76 35.02 28.56 47.52
C GLU A 76 36.48 28.95 47.79
N VAL A 77 37.27 29.21 46.74
CA VAL A 77 38.67 29.65 46.89
C VAL A 77 38.79 30.99 47.64
N ALA A 78 37.84 31.90 47.45
CA ALA A 78 37.81 33.17 48.19
C ALA A 78 37.52 32.96 49.68
N LEU A 79 36.60 32.05 50.03
CA LEU A 79 36.29 31.68 51.41
C LEU A 79 37.46 30.99 52.10
N GLU A 80 38.14 30.06 51.42
CA GLU A 80 39.36 29.40 51.95
C GLU A 80 40.47 30.42 52.30
N LYS A 81 40.51 31.54 51.57
CA LYS A 81 41.47 32.62 51.79
C LYS A 81 40.97 33.72 52.72
N GLY A 82 39.81 33.54 53.35
CA GLY A 82 39.19 34.50 54.27
C GLY A 82 38.78 35.82 53.62
N ARG A 83 38.52 35.83 52.31
CA ARG A 83 38.10 37.01 51.54
C ARG A 83 36.60 36.96 51.24
N ASP A 84 35.81 37.27 52.26
CA ASP A 84 34.35 37.24 52.20
C ASP A 84 33.75 38.22 51.18
N ASP A 85 34.43 39.35 50.95
CA ASP A 85 34.06 40.35 49.94
C ASP A 85 34.11 39.77 48.52
N LEU A 86 35.19 39.06 48.18
CA LEU A 86 35.36 38.39 46.89
C LEU A 86 34.42 37.19 46.75
N ALA A 87 34.17 36.45 47.82
CA ALA A 87 33.21 35.35 47.82
C ALA A 87 31.79 35.86 47.50
N LYS A 88 31.35 36.94 48.14
CA LYS A 88 30.06 37.60 47.85
C LYS A 88 29.98 38.10 46.42
N ALA A 89 31.05 38.71 45.90
CA ALA A 89 31.10 39.16 44.51
C ALA A 89 30.98 37.99 43.52
N ALA A 90 31.69 36.87 43.76
CA ALA A 90 31.61 35.67 42.95
C ALA A 90 30.21 35.02 42.97
N LEU A 91 29.59 34.93 44.16
CA LEU A 91 28.22 34.44 44.30
C LEU A 91 27.19 35.35 43.60
N THR A 92 27.41 36.66 43.61
CA THR A 92 26.56 37.60 42.85
C THR A 92 26.63 37.32 41.35
N GLN A 93 27.81 37.02 40.80
CA GLN A 93 27.94 36.62 39.40
C GLN A 93 27.29 35.26 39.13
N LYS A 94 27.49 34.28 40.02
CA LYS A 94 26.81 32.97 39.95
C LYS A 94 25.30 33.14 39.84
N HIS A 95 24.68 33.96 40.70
CA HIS A 95 23.24 34.21 40.68
C HIS A 95 22.75 34.84 39.37
N LYS A 96 23.54 35.72 38.73
CA LYS A 96 23.19 36.26 37.41
C LYS A 96 23.12 35.17 36.34
N TYR A 97 24.11 34.29 36.31
CA TYR A 97 24.12 33.17 35.37
C TYR A 97 23.01 32.15 35.69
N GLN A 98 22.64 31.95 36.96
CA GLN A 98 21.50 31.09 37.31
C GLN A 98 20.17 31.68 36.78
N ALA A 99 19.96 32.98 36.91
CA ALA A 99 18.78 33.63 36.35
C ALA A 99 18.74 33.53 34.80
N GLU A 100 19.89 33.67 34.13
CA GLU A 100 20.00 33.45 32.69
C GLU A 100 19.72 31.98 32.32
N GLN A 101 20.20 31.03 33.12
CA GLN A 101 19.95 29.60 32.91
C GLN A 101 18.46 29.28 32.99
N GLU A 102 17.74 29.82 33.98
CA GLU A 102 16.30 29.64 34.14
C GLU A 102 15.54 30.15 32.90
N GLN A 103 15.89 31.33 32.39
CA GLN A 103 15.29 31.89 31.18
C GLN A 103 15.54 31.01 29.95
N LEU A 104 16.78 30.53 29.76
CA LEU A 104 17.13 29.66 28.64
C LEU A 104 16.41 28.30 28.73
N HIS A 105 16.22 27.76 29.94
CA HIS A 105 15.44 26.54 30.14
C HIS A 105 13.96 26.73 29.80
N GLU A 106 13.37 27.86 30.21
CA GLU A 106 11.99 28.19 29.86
C GLU A 106 11.80 28.30 28.34
N GLU A 107 12.69 29.00 27.65
CA GLU A 107 12.69 29.11 26.19
C GLU A 107 12.84 27.73 25.52
N ASN A 108 13.75 26.90 26.01
CA ASN A 108 13.95 25.54 25.49
C ASN A 108 12.72 24.63 25.73
N ASN A 109 12.03 24.78 26.86
CA ASN A 109 10.81 24.03 27.16
C ASN A 109 9.67 24.42 26.22
N GLN A 110 9.44 25.72 26.02
CA GLN A 110 8.44 26.22 25.07
C GLN A 110 8.72 25.70 23.65
N LEU A 111 9.97 25.72 23.22
CA LEU A 111 10.37 25.20 21.92
C LEU A 111 10.18 23.68 21.81
N THR A 112 10.41 22.95 22.91
CA THR A 112 10.19 21.50 22.97
C THR A 112 8.72 21.16 22.83
N GLU A 113 7.83 21.85 23.56
CA GLU A 113 6.38 21.68 23.43
C GLU A 113 5.89 21.97 22.02
N PHE A 114 6.38 23.05 21.41
CA PHE A 114 6.07 23.38 20.02
C PHE A 114 6.52 22.27 19.05
N LEU A 115 7.73 21.75 19.21
CA LEU A 115 8.24 20.65 18.36
C LEU A 115 7.44 19.36 18.52
N THR A 116 7.01 19.03 19.74
CA THR A 116 6.12 17.88 20.00
C THR A 116 4.78 18.05 19.29
N ALA A 117 4.15 19.23 19.40
CA ALA A 117 2.90 19.51 18.71
C ALA A 117 3.05 19.40 17.18
N VAL A 118 4.13 19.96 16.62
CA VAL A 118 4.44 19.87 15.18
C VAL A 118 4.65 18.42 14.73
N GLN A 119 5.25 17.57 15.57
CA GLN A 119 5.44 16.16 15.28
C GLN A 119 4.11 15.39 15.25
N ASP A 120 3.24 15.61 16.24
CA ASP A 120 1.91 14.98 16.30
C ASP A 120 1.06 15.38 15.10
N ASP A 121 1.10 16.66 14.75
CA ASP A 121 0.47 17.22 13.56
C ASP A 121 1.00 16.55 12.27
N ALA A 122 2.33 16.48 12.10
CA ALA A 122 2.93 15.83 10.95
C ALA A 122 2.49 14.36 10.82
N GLN A 123 2.36 13.65 11.95
CA GLN A 123 1.88 12.26 11.95
C GLN A 123 0.42 12.17 11.48
N ARG A 124 -0.47 13.02 12.00
CA ARG A 124 -1.88 13.05 11.58
C ARG A 124 -2.02 13.35 10.08
N LEU A 125 -1.23 14.28 9.56
CA LEU A 125 -1.22 14.59 8.12
C LEU A 125 -0.72 13.40 7.29
N GLN A 126 0.31 12.69 7.77
CA GLN A 126 0.81 11.49 7.11
C GLN A 126 -0.23 10.38 7.06
N GLU A 127 -1.00 10.18 8.14
CA GLU A 127 -2.09 9.21 8.20
C GLU A 127 -3.20 9.55 7.20
N LYS A 128 -3.61 10.83 7.15
CA LYS A 128 -4.58 11.33 6.17
C LYS A 128 -4.08 11.21 4.74
N LEU A 129 -2.79 11.45 4.49
CA LEU A 129 -2.19 11.31 3.17
C LEU A 129 -2.26 9.86 2.69
N ASN A 130 -1.96 8.92 3.59
CA ASN A 130 -2.09 7.49 3.30
C ASN A 130 -3.55 7.10 3.03
N GLU A 131 -4.50 7.68 3.75
CA GLU A 131 -5.94 7.50 3.47
C GLU A 131 -6.32 8.03 2.07
N ALA A 132 -5.87 9.23 1.71
CA ALA A 132 -6.14 9.84 0.41
C ALA A 132 -5.54 8.99 -0.73
N LYS A 133 -4.32 8.46 -0.57
CA LYS A 133 -3.68 7.56 -1.55
C LYS A 133 -4.47 6.26 -1.76
N ARG A 134 -4.89 5.59 -0.68
CA ARG A 134 -5.74 4.39 -0.80
C ARG A 134 -7.05 4.64 -1.53
N ARG A 135 -7.66 5.80 -1.28
CA ARG A 135 -8.89 6.21 -1.97
C ARG A 135 -8.65 6.52 -3.44
N GLN A 136 -7.51 7.11 -3.78
CA GLN A 136 -7.12 7.37 -5.18
C GLN A 136 -7.00 6.04 -5.93
N ASP A 137 -6.32 5.04 -5.35
CA ASP A 137 -6.18 3.71 -5.95
C ASP A 137 -7.54 3.05 -6.16
N ALA A 138 -8.45 3.16 -5.18
CA ALA A 138 -9.81 2.63 -5.29
C ALA A 138 -10.62 3.30 -6.41
N LEU A 139 -10.47 4.63 -6.59
CA LEU A 139 -11.11 5.37 -7.67
C LEU A 139 -10.58 4.93 -9.04
N LEU A 140 -9.26 4.82 -9.19
CA LEU A 140 -8.61 4.37 -10.43
C LEU A 140 -9.04 2.94 -10.80
N LEU A 141 -9.10 2.03 -9.82
CA LEU A 141 -9.56 0.66 -10.05
C LEU A 141 -11.03 0.62 -10.49
N ARG A 142 -11.88 1.46 -9.87
CA ARG A 142 -13.30 1.56 -10.22
C ARG A 142 -13.50 2.12 -11.64
N GLN A 143 -12.72 3.12 -12.02
CA GLN A 143 -12.69 3.70 -13.36
C GLN A 143 -12.27 2.64 -14.39
N ALA A 144 -11.14 1.98 -14.18
CA ALA A 144 -10.67 0.91 -15.07
C ALA A 144 -11.70 -0.21 -15.22
N SER A 145 -12.35 -0.62 -14.12
CA SER A 145 -13.43 -1.62 -14.15
C SER A 145 -14.65 -1.15 -14.94
N ALA A 146 -15.02 0.13 -14.82
CA ALA A 146 -16.12 0.71 -15.56
C ALA A 146 -15.81 0.81 -17.07
N GLU A 147 -14.59 1.21 -17.44
CA GLU A 147 -14.13 1.25 -18.82
C GLU A 147 -14.10 -0.14 -19.47
N VAL A 148 -13.62 -1.16 -18.75
CA VAL A 148 -13.66 -2.55 -19.23
C VAL A 148 -15.09 -3.01 -19.45
N ARG A 149 -16.00 -2.75 -18.51
CA ARG A 149 -17.43 -3.08 -18.67
C ARG A 149 -18.07 -2.35 -19.85
N LEU A 150 -17.72 -1.08 -20.06
CA LEU A 150 -18.21 -0.30 -21.20
C LEU A 150 -17.71 -0.89 -22.52
N LYS A 151 -16.40 -1.16 -22.65
CA LYS A 151 -15.81 -1.80 -23.84
C LYS A 151 -16.43 -3.17 -24.13
N VAL A 152 -16.71 -3.97 -23.11
CA VAL A 152 -17.40 -5.26 -23.27
C VAL A 152 -18.82 -5.04 -23.78
N ARG A 153 -19.59 -4.09 -23.22
CA ARG A 153 -20.94 -3.78 -23.69
C ARG A 153 -20.97 -3.18 -25.10
N GLU A 154 -20.04 -2.29 -25.44
CA GLU A 154 -19.89 -1.74 -26.79
C GLU A 154 -19.57 -2.85 -27.79
N LYS A 155 -18.62 -3.73 -27.49
CA LYS A 155 -18.32 -4.88 -28.34
C LYS A 155 -19.49 -5.87 -28.43
N ALA A 156 -20.23 -6.09 -27.35
CA ALA A 156 -21.44 -6.91 -27.32
C ALA A 156 -22.64 -6.24 -28.00
N ALA A 157 -22.66 -4.92 -28.15
CA ALA A 157 -23.65 -4.19 -28.93
C ALA A 157 -23.27 -4.13 -30.42
N VAL A 158 -21.97 -4.15 -30.74
CA VAL A 158 -21.45 -4.19 -32.12
C VAL A 158 -21.52 -5.59 -32.72
N TYR A 159 -21.28 -6.64 -31.93
CA TYR A 159 -21.67 -7.99 -32.30
C TYR A 159 -23.16 -8.13 -32.02
N ASN A 160 -24.00 -8.04 -33.05
CA ASN A 160 -25.39 -8.48 -32.97
C ASN A 160 -25.42 -9.84 -32.27
N ILE A 161 -25.86 -9.87 -31.02
CA ILE A 161 -25.99 -11.11 -30.24
C ILE A 161 -26.92 -12.06 -31.00
N ASP A 162 -27.89 -11.54 -31.75
CA ASP A 162 -28.76 -12.31 -32.65
C ASP A 162 -28.02 -12.95 -33.84
N GLU A 163 -26.96 -12.32 -34.37
CA GLU A 163 -26.16 -12.88 -35.45
C GLU A 163 -25.14 -13.90 -34.93
N ALA A 164 -24.62 -13.70 -33.71
CA ALA A 164 -23.77 -14.67 -33.03
C ALA A 164 -24.57 -15.90 -32.58
N ILE A 165 -25.77 -15.72 -32.03
CA ILE A 165 -26.70 -16.80 -31.68
C ILE A 165 -27.18 -17.52 -32.94
N GLY A 166 -27.56 -16.81 -34.00
CA GLY A 166 -27.95 -17.41 -35.28
C GLY A 166 -26.81 -18.14 -35.99
N LYS A 167 -25.55 -17.72 -35.81
CA LYS A 167 -24.37 -18.48 -36.27
C LYS A 167 -24.13 -19.71 -35.40
N PHE A 168 -24.39 -19.64 -34.09
CA PHE A 168 -24.25 -20.77 -33.18
C PHE A 168 -25.29 -21.86 -33.45
N GLU A 169 -26.56 -21.49 -33.68
CA GLU A 169 -27.62 -22.44 -34.10
C GLU A 169 -27.30 -23.09 -35.46
N ARG A 170 -26.77 -22.33 -36.43
CA ARG A 170 -26.32 -22.89 -37.71
C ARG A 170 -25.10 -23.80 -37.56
N TYR A 171 -24.22 -23.53 -36.60
CA TYR A 171 -23.10 -24.41 -36.27
C TYR A 171 -23.59 -25.69 -35.59
N GLN A 172 -24.53 -25.61 -34.66
CA GLN A 172 -25.19 -26.80 -34.07
C GLN A 172 -25.89 -27.63 -35.13
N GLN A 173 -26.74 -27.05 -35.99
CA GLN A 173 -27.38 -27.79 -37.08
C GLN A 173 -26.38 -28.44 -38.06
N LYS A 174 -25.20 -27.83 -38.23
CA LYS A 174 -24.15 -28.41 -39.08
C LYS A 174 -23.40 -29.53 -38.36
N ILE A 175 -23.18 -29.42 -37.05
CA ILE A 175 -22.61 -30.49 -36.23
C ILE A 175 -23.60 -31.65 -36.17
N ASP A 176 -24.87 -31.44 -35.85
CA ASP A 176 -25.90 -32.48 -35.83
C ASP A 176 -26.02 -33.19 -37.18
N ARG A 177 -25.86 -32.46 -38.29
CA ARG A 177 -25.88 -33.04 -39.64
C ARG A 177 -24.62 -33.83 -39.97
N ILE A 178 -23.47 -33.38 -39.52
CA ILE A 178 -22.20 -34.12 -39.66
C ILE A 178 -22.22 -35.35 -38.76
N GLU A 179 -22.72 -35.24 -37.53
CA GLU A 179 -22.92 -36.36 -36.61
C GLU A 179 -23.91 -37.37 -37.19
N ALA A 180 -25.04 -36.92 -37.76
CA ALA A 180 -25.98 -37.78 -38.47
C ALA A 180 -25.40 -38.39 -39.76
N GLU A 181 -24.53 -37.67 -40.50
CA GLU A 181 -23.79 -38.23 -41.64
C GLU A 181 -22.77 -39.28 -41.19
N VAL A 182 -22.09 -39.07 -40.05
CA VAL A 182 -21.19 -40.05 -39.43
C VAL A 182 -21.97 -41.25 -38.91
N GLU A 183 -23.12 -41.06 -38.26
CA GLU A 183 -23.99 -42.16 -37.81
C GLU A 183 -24.57 -42.95 -38.99
N ALA A 184 -24.89 -42.27 -40.11
CA ALA A 184 -25.29 -42.92 -41.36
C ALA A 184 -24.12 -43.64 -42.05
N PHE A 185 -22.91 -43.09 -41.98
CA PHE A 185 -21.69 -43.76 -42.44
C PHE A 185 -21.42 -45.00 -41.58
N ASP A 186 -21.48 -44.91 -40.25
CA ASP A 186 -21.32 -46.04 -39.32
C ASP A 186 -22.45 -47.08 -39.48
N MET A 187 -23.66 -46.68 -39.89
CA MET A 187 -24.73 -47.63 -40.26
C MET A 187 -24.50 -48.34 -41.60
N THR A 188 -23.67 -47.79 -42.49
CA THR A 188 -23.41 -48.35 -43.83
C THR A 188 -22.02 -48.96 -43.99
N GLU A 189 -21.05 -48.58 -43.16
CA GLU A 189 -19.71 -49.16 -43.05
C GLU A 189 -19.69 -50.29 -42.01
N ASN A 190 -19.89 -51.51 -42.55
CA ASN A 190 -19.42 -52.79 -42.01
C ASN A 190 -20.21 -53.51 -40.90
N LYS A 191 -21.34 -54.12 -41.32
CA LYS A 191 -21.73 -55.44 -40.79
C LYS A 191 -20.85 -56.60 -41.31
N ASP A 192 -20.00 -56.37 -42.30
CA ASP A 192 -19.21 -57.44 -42.97
C ASP A 192 -17.79 -57.59 -42.41
N LEU A 193 -17.10 -56.50 -42.07
CA LEU A 193 -15.72 -56.55 -41.56
C LEU A 193 -15.64 -57.08 -40.11
N SER A 194 -16.59 -56.72 -39.25
CA SER A 194 -16.67 -57.26 -37.88
C SER A 194 -17.01 -58.76 -37.87
N ALA A 195 -17.80 -59.24 -38.83
CA ALA A 195 -18.10 -60.67 -38.98
C ALA A 195 -16.89 -61.47 -39.48
N GLN A 196 -16.06 -60.88 -40.34
CA GLN A 196 -14.83 -61.51 -40.84
C GLN A 196 -13.70 -61.54 -39.79
N ILE A 197 -13.63 -60.56 -38.88
CA ILE A 197 -12.65 -60.56 -37.78
C ILE A 197 -13.04 -61.56 -36.68
N SER A 198 -14.33 -61.68 -36.33
CA SER A 198 -14.79 -62.69 -35.36
C SER A 198 -14.64 -64.14 -35.85
N ALA A 199 -14.62 -64.36 -37.18
CA ALA A 199 -14.34 -65.68 -37.76
C ALA A 199 -12.85 -66.07 -37.62
N LEU A 200 -11.93 -65.10 -37.71
CA LEU A 200 -10.49 -65.32 -37.52
C LEU A 200 -10.13 -65.58 -36.04
N GLU A 201 -10.82 -64.94 -35.09
CA GLU A 201 -10.60 -65.17 -33.65
C GLU A 201 -11.16 -66.51 -33.15
N GLN A 202 -12.08 -67.14 -33.89
CA GLN A 202 -12.58 -68.49 -33.57
C GLN A 202 -11.65 -69.61 -34.03
N ASP A 203 -10.91 -69.43 -35.14
CA ASP A 203 -9.97 -70.45 -35.63
C ASP A 203 -8.73 -70.60 -34.72
N ASP A 204 -8.22 -69.49 -34.17
CA ASP A 204 -7.04 -69.53 -33.28
C ASP A 204 -7.32 -70.19 -31.91
N ASN A 205 -8.57 -70.12 -31.42
CA ASN A 205 -8.95 -70.77 -30.16
C ASN A 205 -9.18 -72.28 -30.30
N ILE A 206 -9.66 -72.76 -31.46
CA ILE A 206 -9.91 -74.18 -31.71
C ILE A 206 -8.59 -74.96 -31.90
N GLU A 207 -7.57 -74.37 -32.54
CA GLU A 207 -6.25 -75.00 -32.65
C GLU A 207 -5.51 -75.08 -31.29
N LEU A 208 -5.69 -74.08 -30.42
CA LEU A 208 -5.14 -74.09 -29.06
C LEU A 208 -5.82 -75.13 -28.15
N GLU A 209 -7.14 -75.31 -28.24
CA GLU A 209 -7.86 -76.37 -27.51
C GLU A 209 -7.52 -77.77 -28.02
N LEU A 210 -7.37 -77.97 -29.34
CA LEU A 210 -6.99 -79.27 -29.92
C LEU A 210 -5.56 -79.68 -29.54
N ALA A 211 -4.63 -78.72 -29.44
CA ALA A 211 -3.26 -78.95 -28.98
C ALA A 211 -3.19 -79.33 -27.48
N GLN A 212 -4.07 -78.76 -26.65
CA GLN A 212 -4.19 -79.13 -25.24
C GLN A 212 -4.82 -80.52 -25.05
N MET A 213 -5.85 -80.87 -25.83
CA MET A 213 -6.47 -82.21 -25.78
C MET A 213 -5.51 -83.31 -26.25
N LYS A 214 -4.70 -83.09 -27.28
CA LYS A 214 -3.67 -84.07 -27.72
C LYS A 214 -2.58 -84.29 -26.65
N LYS A 215 -2.20 -83.26 -25.89
CA LYS A 215 -1.27 -83.40 -24.75
C LYS A 215 -1.88 -84.19 -23.59
N GLN A 216 -3.18 -84.07 -23.35
CA GLN A 216 -3.87 -84.85 -22.31
C GLN A 216 -4.12 -86.31 -22.71
N ALA A 217 -4.31 -86.60 -23.99
CA ALA A 217 -4.48 -87.98 -24.49
C ALA A 217 -3.17 -88.76 -24.67
N ALA A 218 -2.01 -88.10 -24.68
CA ALA A 218 -0.70 -88.75 -24.82
C ALA A 218 0.01 -89.04 -23.47
N ASN A 219 -0.54 -88.57 -22.35
CA ASN A 219 -0.07 -88.86 -20.99
C ASN A 219 -1.09 -89.70 -20.17
N GLY A 220 -1.91 -90.49 -20.88
CA GLY A 220 -2.75 -91.56 -20.33
C GLY A 220 -2.49 -92.85 -21.08
#